data_AF-A0A0J6WB58-F1
#
_entry.id   AF-A0A0J6WB58-F1
#
_cell.length_a   1.000
_cell.length_b   1.000
_cell.length_c   1.000
_cell.angle_alpha   90.00
_cell.angle_beta   90.00
_cell.angle_gamma   90.00
#
_symmetry.space_group_name_H-M   'P 1'
#
loop_
_entity.id
_entity.type
_entity.pdbx_description
1 polymer ?
#
loop_
_entity_poly.entity_id
_entity_poly.type
_entity_poly.pdbx_seq_one_letter_code
_entity_poly.pdbx_strand_id
1 'polypeptide(L)'
;MRRSTTSAATDRARSRHRLAALLGAEALCAVLVIGGAYPTAPGAPALAAAPQQTASEPSAGAPALRTLTTPDGRRAQLIDLGGSAASLLDRISAELPAAEQAVTAFWGPQWPRDIPVVVTGSPEQFAALAGAGSDTAATTTAERITFSPAAGAMDADDLRIVLRHELFHYAARATTAADAPVWLTEGVADYVGRPAPAGRVEVPARLPTDTELATPGPGRSQAYDRAWQFATFVAQTYGPHRLRELYVTACAPGHPDAATAVRTELGIDLPG
;
A
#
# COMPACT_ATOMS: atom_id res chain seq x y z
N MET A 1 -46.92 -8.10 -18.05
CA MET A 1 -45.72 -7.30 -17.75
C MET A 1 -45.07 -7.84 -16.48
N ARG A 2 -43.99 -8.62 -16.58
CA ARG A 2 -43.19 -9.05 -15.41
C ARG A 2 -41.99 -8.11 -15.28
N ARG A 3 -41.89 -7.40 -14.16
CA ARG A 3 -40.71 -6.62 -13.79
C ARG A 3 -39.71 -7.56 -13.12
N SER A 4 -38.53 -7.67 -13.71
CA SER A 4 -37.35 -8.29 -13.10
C SER A 4 -36.67 -7.27 -12.19
N THR A 5 -36.47 -7.59 -10.92
CA THR A 5 -35.63 -6.82 -10.00
C THR A 5 -34.72 -7.77 -9.24
N THR A 6 -33.53 -8.01 -9.77
CA THR A 6 -32.40 -8.62 -9.08
C THR A 6 -31.11 -8.18 -9.78
N SER A 7 -30.22 -7.46 -9.09
CA SER A 7 -28.76 -7.73 -9.10
C SER A 7 -27.88 -6.69 -8.40
N ALA A 8 -28.33 -5.45 -8.15
CA ALA A 8 -27.40 -4.40 -7.66
C ALA A 8 -26.87 -4.62 -6.23
N ALA A 9 -27.64 -5.27 -5.34
CA ALA A 9 -27.22 -5.49 -3.95
C ALA A 9 -26.23 -6.67 -3.80
N THR A 10 -26.38 -7.71 -4.64
CA THR A 10 -25.53 -8.91 -4.60
C THR A 10 -24.17 -8.72 -5.25
N ASP A 11 -24.04 -7.81 -6.22
CA ASP A 11 -22.74 -7.46 -6.83
C ASP A 11 -21.90 -6.57 -5.91
N ARG A 12 -22.53 -5.59 -5.22
CA ARG A 12 -21.82 -4.78 -4.22
C ARG A 12 -21.28 -5.60 -3.05
N ALA A 13 -22.04 -6.57 -2.56
CA ALA A 13 -21.57 -7.43 -1.48
C ALA A 13 -20.38 -8.31 -1.93
N ARG A 14 -20.43 -8.88 -3.14
CA ARG A 14 -19.32 -9.69 -3.70
C ARG A 14 -18.06 -8.88 -3.98
N SER A 15 -18.19 -7.65 -4.47
CA SER A 15 -17.05 -6.73 -4.66
C SER A 15 -16.40 -6.37 -3.32
N ARG A 16 -17.19 -6.05 -2.28
CA ARG A 16 -16.67 -5.76 -0.93
C ARG A 16 -15.90 -6.92 -0.31
N HIS A 17 -16.37 -8.15 -0.51
CA HIS A 17 -15.69 -9.35 -0.01
C HIS A 17 -14.40 -9.69 -0.76
N ARG A 18 -14.24 -9.26 -2.02
CA ARG A 18 -13.02 -9.47 -2.80
C ARG A 18 -11.95 -8.42 -2.48
N LEU A 19 -12.36 -7.16 -2.36
CA LEU A 19 -11.47 -6.06 -1.98
C LEU A 19 -10.84 -6.25 -0.61
N ALA A 20 -11.63 -6.69 0.37
CA ALA A 20 -11.17 -6.91 1.73
C ALA A 20 -10.32 -8.18 1.92
N ALA A 21 -10.19 -9.02 0.89
CA ALA A 21 -9.29 -10.16 0.88
C ALA A 21 -7.90 -9.80 0.32
N LEU A 22 -7.76 -8.63 -0.32
CA LEU A 22 -6.56 -8.21 -1.05
C LEU A 22 -5.70 -7.18 -0.30
N LEU A 23 -6.27 -6.52 0.71
CA LEU A 23 -5.60 -5.59 1.61
C LEU A 23 -5.08 -6.38 2.82
N GLY A 24 -3.88 -6.93 2.67
CA GLY A 24 -3.12 -7.55 3.75
C GLY A 24 -2.15 -6.52 4.33
N ALA A 25 -2.24 -6.24 5.63
CA ALA A 25 -1.30 -5.36 6.31
C ALA A 25 -0.01 -6.12 6.56
N GLU A 26 1.10 -5.52 6.16
CA GLU A 26 2.36 -5.70 6.86
C GLU A 26 2.67 -4.48 7.73
N ALA A 27 2.61 -4.69 9.04
CA ALA A 27 3.41 -3.95 10.00
C ALA A 27 4.27 -4.95 10.77
N LEU A 28 5.36 -5.45 10.17
CA LEU A 28 6.53 -5.90 10.92
C LEU A 28 7.77 -6.07 10.02
N CYS A 29 8.74 -5.18 10.14
CA CYS A 29 10.14 -5.50 9.84
C CYS A 29 11.04 -4.73 10.81
N ALA A 30 11.46 -5.42 11.87
CA ALA A 30 12.53 -4.98 12.75
C ALA A 30 13.65 -6.04 12.82
N VAL A 31 14.79 -5.65 12.23
CA VAL A 31 16.20 -5.89 12.62
C VAL A 31 16.81 -7.31 12.46
N LEU A 32 17.86 -7.36 11.61
CA LEU A 32 19.25 -7.85 11.82
C LEU A 32 19.87 -8.03 10.40
N VAL A 33 20.94 -7.35 9.97
CA VAL A 33 22.32 -7.42 10.47
C VAL A 33 23.09 -6.14 10.10
N ILE A 34 23.67 -5.47 11.09
CA ILE A 34 24.89 -4.67 10.95
C ILE A 34 26.06 -5.58 11.33
N GLY A 35 27.09 -5.64 10.48
CA GLY A 35 28.41 -6.12 10.89
C GLY A 35 29.05 -7.12 9.94
N GLY A 36 29.83 -6.64 8.97
CA GLY A 36 30.68 -7.46 8.14
C GLY A 36 31.62 -6.62 7.30
N ALA A 37 32.77 -6.27 7.87
CA ALA A 37 33.84 -5.54 7.21
C ALA A 37 34.27 -6.23 5.90
N TYR A 38 34.38 -5.45 4.83
CA TYR A 38 35.05 -5.89 3.60
C TYR A 38 36.54 -6.10 3.90
N PRO A 39 37.11 -7.30 3.70
CA PRO A 39 38.56 -7.44 3.64
C PRO A 39 39.04 -6.86 2.30
N THR A 40 39.89 -5.84 2.40
CA THR A 40 40.74 -5.31 1.34
C THR A 40 41.62 -6.41 0.75
N ALA A 41 41.55 -6.65 -0.56
CA ALA A 41 42.52 -7.47 -1.28
C ALA A 41 43.50 -6.57 -2.05
N PRO A 42 44.83 -6.77 -1.95
CA PRO A 42 45.80 -6.12 -2.83
C PRO A 42 46.25 -7.04 -3.98
N GLY A 43 46.46 -6.44 -5.16
CA GLY A 43 47.45 -6.89 -6.15
C GLY A 43 46.92 -7.61 -7.40
N ALA A 44 46.83 -6.86 -8.51
CA ALA A 44 47.11 -7.37 -9.86
C ALA A 44 48.65 -7.34 -10.08
N PRO A 45 49.30 -8.09 -11.01
CA PRO A 45 48.83 -8.30 -12.39
C PRO A 45 49.18 -9.67 -13.06
N ALA A 46 48.56 -9.96 -14.21
CA ALA A 46 49.22 -10.51 -15.41
C ALA A 46 48.24 -10.63 -16.58
N LEU A 47 48.66 -10.09 -17.74
CA LEU A 47 47.99 -10.19 -19.03
C LEU A 47 48.03 -11.64 -19.57
N ALA A 48 46.88 -12.18 -19.97
CA ALA A 48 46.80 -13.31 -20.88
C ALA A 48 45.58 -13.19 -21.80
N ALA A 49 45.89 -13.19 -23.10
CA ALA A 49 45.09 -13.42 -24.31
C ALA A 49 43.55 -13.41 -24.25
N ALA A 50 42.97 -12.57 -25.11
CA ALA A 50 41.56 -12.56 -25.46
C ALA A 50 41.10 -13.88 -26.13
N PRO A 51 40.00 -14.50 -25.67
CA PRO A 51 39.23 -15.42 -26.48
C PRO A 51 38.19 -14.64 -27.31
N GLN A 52 37.99 -15.10 -28.54
CA GLN A 52 37.01 -14.60 -29.50
C GLN A 52 35.61 -14.54 -28.88
N GLN A 53 34.95 -13.38 -28.98
CA GLN A 53 33.52 -13.24 -28.70
C GLN A 53 32.73 -14.07 -29.71
N THR A 54 32.39 -15.29 -29.33
CA THR A 54 31.18 -15.95 -29.83
C THR A 54 30.00 -15.08 -29.46
N ALA A 55 29.14 -14.80 -30.45
CA ALA A 55 27.92 -14.05 -30.28
C ALA A 55 27.16 -14.58 -29.06
N SER A 56 27.07 -13.76 -28.02
CA SER A 56 26.30 -14.08 -26.82
C SER A 56 24.83 -13.89 -27.17
N GLU A 57 24.05 -14.96 -27.04
CA GLU A 57 22.59 -14.87 -26.97
C GLU A 57 22.20 -13.83 -25.89
N PRO A 58 21.09 -13.09 -26.06
CA PRO A 58 20.67 -12.10 -25.07
C PRO A 58 20.43 -12.79 -23.73
N SER A 59 21.19 -12.37 -22.71
CA SER A 59 21.03 -12.82 -21.32
C SER A 59 19.58 -12.60 -20.88
N ALA A 60 18.95 -13.66 -20.37
CA ALA A 60 17.63 -13.55 -19.76
C ALA A 60 17.69 -12.63 -18.52
N GLY A 61 16.98 -11.49 -18.60
CA GLY A 61 16.28 -10.93 -17.45
C GLY A 61 16.97 -9.86 -16.61
N ALA A 62 17.65 -8.87 -17.20
CA ALA A 62 17.86 -7.62 -16.48
C ALA A 62 16.50 -6.97 -16.16
N PRO A 63 16.28 -6.41 -14.96
CA PRO A 63 15.02 -5.75 -14.63
C PRO A 63 14.79 -4.58 -15.59
N ALA A 64 13.60 -4.51 -16.19
CA ALA A 64 13.26 -3.41 -17.07
C ALA A 64 12.75 -2.23 -16.23
N LEU A 65 13.35 -1.05 -16.41
CA LEU A 65 12.95 0.17 -15.74
C LEU A 65 12.25 1.10 -16.73
N ARG A 66 11.05 1.57 -16.36
CA ARG A 66 10.32 2.63 -17.05
C ARG A 66 10.13 3.80 -16.09
N THR A 67 10.22 5.02 -16.61
CA THR A 67 9.99 6.22 -15.82
C THR A 67 8.77 6.97 -16.35
N LEU A 68 7.90 7.41 -15.44
CA LEU A 68 6.76 8.27 -15.70
C LEU A 68 6.91 9.54 -14.84
N THR A 69 6.60 10.70 -15.41
CA THR A 69 6.38 11.93 -14.62
C THR A 69 4.89 12.13 -14.40
N THR A 70 4.48 12.26 -13.15
CA THR A 70 3.09 12.51 -12.76
C THR A 70 2.72 13.99 -12.94
N PRO A 71 1.42 14.36 -12.93
CA PRO A 71 0.99 15.75 -13.07
C PRO A 71 1.62 16.74 -12.07
N ASP A 72 1.84 16.34 -10.81
CA ASP A 72 2.51 17.23 -9.82
C ASP A 72 4.05 17.23 -9.94
N GLY A 73 4.59 16.59 -10.99
CA GLY A 73 6.02 16.53 -11.28
C GLY A 73 6.79 15.50 -10.47
N ARG A 74 6.13 14.47 -9.90
CA ARG A 74 6.82 13.35 -9.26
C ARG A 74 7.29 12.35 -10.30
N ARG A 75 8.39 11.66 -10.00
CA ARG A 75 9.01 10.67 -10.88
C ARG A 75 8.68 9.27 -10.38
N ALA A 76 7.82 8.57 -11.09
CA ALA A 76 7.55 7.16 -10.84
C ALA A 76 8.56 6.27 -11.56
N GLN A 77 9.20 5.38 -10.82
CA GLN A 77 10.15 4.39 -11.34
C GLN A 77 9.46 3.02 -11.31
N LEU A 78 9.02 2.56 -12.48
CA LEU A 78 8.29 1.31 -12.68
C LEU A 78 9.28 0.20 -13.03
N ILE A 79 9.49 -0.74 -12.11
CA ILE A 79 10.52 -1.78 -12.16
C ILE A 79 9.85 -3.13 -12.40
N ASP A 80 10.15 -3.74 -13.54
CA ASP A 80 9.70 -5.06 -13.96
C ASP A 80 10.75 -6.11 -13.58
N LEU A 81 10.36 -7.09 -12.76
CA LEU A 81 11.22 -8.22 -12.38
C LEU A 81 10.90 -9.53 -13.13
N GLY A 82 10.12 -9.46 -14.21
CA GLY A 82 9.80 -10.55 -15.14
C GLY A 82 8.36 -11.06 -15.07
N GLY A 83 8.11 -12.18 -15.75
CA GLY A 83 6.79 -12.83 -15.77
C GLY A 83 5.72 -12.00 -16.49
N SER A 84 4.55 -11.83 -15.86
CA SER A 84 3.43 -11.03 -16.38
C SER A 84 3.44 -9.58 -15.90
N ALA A 85 4.56 -9.07 -15.40
CA ALA A 85 4.66 -7.76 -14.76
C ALA A 85 4.36 -6.59 -15.69
N ALA A 86 4.74 -6.67 -16.97
CA ALA A 86 4.59 -5.60 -17.94
C ALA A 86 3.13 -5.07 -18.06
N SER A 87 2.14 -5.97 -18.14
CA SER A 87 0.73 -5.58 -18.28
C SER A 87 0.17 -4.95 -17.00
N LEU A 88 0.60 -5.41 -15.82
CA LEU A 88 0.24 -4.79 -14.55
C LEU A 88 0.88 -3.40 -14.43
N LEU A 89 2.15 -3.25 -14.81
CA LEU A 89 2.82 -1.96 -14.80
C LEU A 89 2.18 -0.94 -15.76
N ASP A 90 1.64 -1.37 -16.90
CA ASP A 90 0.89 -0.49 -17.81
C ASP A 90 -0.38 0.05 -17.14
N ARG A 91 -1.10 -0.83 -16.42
CA ARG A 91 -2.29 -0.45 -15.66
C ARG A 91 -1.97 0.46 -14.47
N ILE A 92 -0.90 0.17 -13.74
CA ILE A 92 -0.40 1.03 -12.66
C ILE A 92 -0.03 2.41 -13.21
N SER A 93 0.72 2.45 -14.31
CA SER A 93 1.12 3.70 -14.98
C SER A 93 -0.08 4.56 -15.34
N ALA A 94 -1.17 3.95 -15.85
CA ALA A 94 -2.40 4.65 -16.20
C ALA A 94 -3.16 5.20 -14.97
N GLU A 95 -3.18 4.48 -13.85
CA GLU A 95 -3.90 4.88 -12.63
C GLU A 95 -3.08 5.83 -11.73
N LEU A 96 -1.75 5.87 -11.87
CA LEU A 96 -0.86 6.62 -10.98
C LEU A 96 -1.16 8.13 -10.89
N PRO A 97 -1.49 8.86 -11.99
CA PRO A 97 -1.87 10.27 -11.90
C PRO A 97 -3.09 10.51 -11.00
N ALA A 98 -4.10 9.64 -11.08
CA ALA A 98 -5.30 9.76 -10.26
C ALA A 98 -5.03 9.32 -8.81
N ALA A 99 -4.11 8.38 -8.59
CA ALA A 99 -3.68 7.98 -7.27
C ALA A 99 -2.89 9.10 -6.57
N GLU A 100 -1.95 9.74 -7.29
CA GLU A 100 -1.23 10.92 -6.81
C GLU A 100 -2.20 12.03 -6.38
N GLN A 101 -3.18 12.36 -7.23
CA GLN A 101 -4.14 13.40 -6.92
C GLN A 101 -4.91 13.12 -5.62
N ALA A 102 -5.36 11.87 -5.43
CA ALA A 102 -6.09 11.46 -4.23
C ALA A 102 -5.21 11.57 -2.97
N VAL A 103 -3.97 11.09 -3.04
CA VAL A 103 -3.02 11.15 -1.92
C VAL A 103 -2.62 12.58 -1.61
N THR A 104 -2.27 13.40 -2.61
CA THR A 104 -1.93 14.82 -2.42
C THR A 104 -3.10 15.61 -1.86
N ALA A 105 -4.34 15.34 -2.28
CA ALA A 105 -5.52 16.02 -1.78
C ALA A 105 -5.78 15.75 -0.28
N PHE A 106 -5.48 14.53 0.19
CA PHE A 106 -5.65 14.17 1.60
C PHE A 106 -4.43 14.54 2.45
N TRP A 107 -3.23 14.11 2.05
CA TRP A 107 -2.02 14.23 2.85
C TRP A 107 -1.37 15.63 2.73
N GLY A 108 -1.52 16.27 1.58
CA GLY A 108 -0.79 17.47 1.18
C GLY A 108 0.32 17.14 0.19
N PRO A 109 1.01 18.15 -0.38
CA PRO A 109 2.04 17.92 -1.40
C PRO A 109 3.42 17.52 -0.86
N GLN A 110 3.68 17.67 0.45
CA GLN A 110 5.00 17.44 1.05
C GLN A 110 5.28 15.96 1.36
N TRP A 111 5.39 15.13 0.32
CA TRP A 111 5.80 13.73 0.40
C TRP A 111 6.78 13.39 -0.73
N PRO A 112 7.47 12.22 -0.70
CA PRO A 112 8.58 11.92 -1.61
C PRO A 112 8.29 12.21 -3.09
N ARG A 113 9.31 12.74 -3.79
CA ARG A 113 9.21 13.12 -5.20
C ARG A 113 9.48 11.97 -6.15
N ASP A 114 10.20 10.94 -5.70
CA ASP A 114 10.43 9.73 -6.46
C ASP A 114 9.52 8.61 -5.89
N ILE A 115 8.88 7.83 -6.77
CA ILE A 115 7.92 6.78 -6.41
C ILE A 115 8.40 5.46 -7.04
N PRO A 116 9.19 4.65 -6.33
CA PRO A 116 9.62 3.35 -6.83
C PRO A 116 8.49 2.34 -6.70
N VAL A 117 8.05 1.78 -7.82
CA VAL A 117 7.05 0.71 -7.88
C VAL A 117 7.69 -0.52 -8.54
N VAL A 118 7.69 -1.62 -7.80
CA VAL A 118 8.21 -2.91 -8.25
C VAL A 118 7.03 -3.84 -8.51
N VAL A 119 7.04 -4.55 -9.63
CA VAL A 119 6.16 -5.71 -9.83
C VAL A 119 7.02 -6.95 -9.93
N THR A 120 6.79 -7.90 -9.03
CA THR A 120 7.53 -9.16 -9.04
C THR A 120 7.03 -10.10 -10.14
N GLY A 121 7.91 -10.95 -10.64
CA GLY A 121 7.60 -11.95 -11.66
C GLY A 121 7.05 -13.27 -11.11
N SER A 122 7.19 -13.53 -9.80
CA SER A 122 6.63 -14.72 -9.15
C SER A 122 6.20 -14.47 -7.69
N PRO A 123 5.32 -15.32 -7.12
CA PRO A 123 4.96 -15.27 -5.70
C PRO A 123 6.16 -15.47 -4.76
N GLU A 124 7.12 -16.33 -5.12
CA GLU A 124 8.32 -16.58 -4.31
C GLU A 124 9.22 -15.33 -4.28
N GLN A 125 9.36 -14.65 -5.42
CA GLN A 125 10.08 -13.38 -5.48
C GLN A 125 9.35 -12.30 -4.68
N PHE A 126 8.01 -12.28 -4.71
CA PHE A 126 7.21 -11.40 -3.86
C PHE A 126 7.50 -11.67 -2.39
N ALA A 127 7.36 -12.90 -1.91
CA ALA A 127 7.61 -13.25 -0.51
C ALA A 127 9.04 -12.87 -0.07
N ALA A 128 10.04 -13.07 -0.92
CA ALA A 128 11.44 -12.73 -0.62
C ALA A 128 11.69 -11.22 -0.52
N LEU A 129 11.03 -10.39 -1.34
CA LEU A 129 11.23 -8.94 -1.37
C LEU A 129 10.29 -8.18 -0.43
N ALA A 130 9.07 -8.68 -0.27
CA ALA A 130 7.98 -8.02 0.41
C ALA A 130 7.78 -8.51 1.84
N GLY A 131 8.33 -9.67 2.23
CA GLY A 131 8.04 -10.30 3.53
C GLY A 131 6.68 -11.01 3.58
N ALA A 132 5.84 -10.81 2.56
CA ALA A 132 4.42 -11.12 2.60
C ALA A 132 4.03 -12.44 1.92
N GLY A 133 2.91 -12.99 2.40
CA GLY A 133 2.30 -14.20 1.87
C GLY A 133 1.49 -14.01 0.59
N SER A 134 0.92 -15.10 0.08
CA SER A 134 0.13 -15.13 -1.16
C SER A 134 -1.24 -14.43 -1.06
N ASP A 135 -1.66 -14.03 0.14
CA ASP A 135 -2.88 -13.28 0.41
C ASP A 135 -2.70 -11.76 0.31
N THR A 136 -1.49 -11.31 -0.05
CA THR A 136 -1.14 -9.89 -0.11
C THR A 136 -0.90 -9.45 -1.55
N ALA A 137 -1.63 -8.42 -1.98
CA ALA A 137 -1.54 -7.89 -3.33
C ALA A 137 -0.32 -6.99 -3.55
N ALA A 138 0.03 -6.23 -2.53
CA ALA A 138 1.14 -5.30 -2.54
C ALA A 138 1.62 -5.03 -1.11
N THR A 139 2.85 -4.55 -0.98
CA THR A 139 3.40 -4.02 0.27
C THR A 139 4.14 -2.72 0.02
N THR A 140 4.26 -1.91 1.07
CA THR A 140 4.96 -0.63 1.03
C THR A 140 6.03 -0.54 2.10
N THR A 141 7.25 -0.17 1.70
CA THR A 141 8.37 0.14 2.59
C THR A 141 8.79 1.60 2.45
N ALA A 142 9.84 2.02 3.17
CA ALA A 142 10.40 3.36 2.98
C ALA A 142 11.06 3.55 1.59
N GLU A 143 11.44 2.44 0.96
CA GLU A 143 12.17 2.44 -0.30
C GLU A 143 11.25 2.31 -1.51
N ARG A 144 10.14 1.57 -1.40
CA ARG A 144 9.31 1.21 -2.58
C ARG A 144 7.92 0.69 -2.22
N ILE A 145 7.07 0.67 -3.23
CA ILE A 145 5.83 -0.10 -3.30
C ILE A 145 6.12 -1.35 -4.13
N THR A 146 5.76 -2.54 -3.64
CA THR A 146 5.98 -3.82 -4.33
C THR A 146 4.64 -4.51 -4.55
N PHE A 147 4.31 -4.85 -5.79
CA PHE A 147 3.11 -5.61 -6.14
C PHE A 147 3.47 -7.07 -6.43
N SER A 148 2.61 -7.98 -5.97
CA SER A 148 2.67 -9.40 -6.32
C SER A 148 2.13 -9.64 -7.74
N PRO A 149 2.49 -10.76 -8.39
CA PRO A 149 1.96 -11.05 -9.73
C PRO A 149 0.44 -11.26 -9.71
N ALA A 150 -0.13 -11.64 -8.56
CA ALA A 150 -1.56 -11.86 -8.38
C ALA A 150 -2.39 -10.58 -8.57
N ALA A 151 -1.80 -9.40 -8.31
CA ALA A 151 -2.46 -8.12 -8.60
C ALA A 151 -2.77 -7.93 -10.09
N GLY A 152 -2.07 -8.65 -10.98
CA GLY A 152 -2.37 -8.66 -12.42
C GLY A 152 -3.77 -9.20 -12.75
N ALA A 153 -4.35 -10.04 -11.88
CA ALA A 153 -5.69 -10.61 -12.04
C ALA A 153 -6.81 -9.72 -11.49
N MET A 154 -6.49 -8.62 -10.80
CA MET A 154 -7.49 -7.67 -10.29
C MET A 154 -8.23 -7.01 -11.44
N ASP A 155 -9.48 -6.62 -11.19
CA ASP A 155 -10.15 -5.66 -12.07
C ASP A 155 -9.59 -4.24 -11.87
N ALA A 156 -10.09 -3.28 -12.65
CA ALA A 156 -9.60 -1.91 -12.61
C ALA A 156 -9.93 -1.18 -11.30
N ASP A 157 -11.06 -1.49 -10.68
CA ASP A 157 -11.49 -0.81 -9.46
C ASP A 157 -10.71 -1.31 -8.24
N ASP A 158 -10.51 -2.63 -8.14
CA ASP A 158 -9.67 -3.24 -7.09
C ASP A 158 -8.23 -2.72 -7.17
N LEU A 159 -7.62 -2.70 -8.36
CA LEU A 159 -6.26 -2.19 -8.54
C LEU A 159 -6.14 -0.71 -8.18
N ARG A 160 -7.13 0.12 -8.54
CA ARG A 160 -7.15 1.54 -8.19
C ARG A 160 -7.13 1.74 -6.68
N ILE A 161 -7.90 0.94 -5.95
CA ILE A 161 -7.99 1.05 -4.49
C ILE A 161 -6.67 0.64 -3.85
N VAL A 162 -6.10 -0.50 -4.24
CA VAL A 162 -4.80 -0.96 -3.74
C VAL A 162 -3.71 0.06 -4.04
N LEU A 163 -3.62 0.56 -5.28
CA LEU A 163 -2.59 1.52 -5.65
C LEU A 163 -2.65 2.81 -4.81
N ARG A 164 -3.84 3.33 -4.55
CA ARG A 164 -4.03 4.52 -3.71
C ARG A 164 -3.71 4.24 -2.25
N HIS A 165 -4.12 3.08 -1.75
CA HIS A 165 -3.85 2.62 -0.39
C HIS A 165 -2.33 2.53 -0.15
N GLU A 166 -1.61 1.80 -1.00
CA GLU A 166 -0.14 1.67 -0.91
C GLU A 166 0.58 3.02 -1.10
N LEU A 167 0.13 3.84 -2.06
CA LEU A 167 0.74 5.15 -2.29
C LEU A 167 0.54 6.08 -1.08
N PHE A 168 -0.58 5.97 -0.37
CA PHE A 168 -0.77 6.70 0.87
C PHE A 168 0.22 6.23 1.95
N HIS A 169 0.39 4.92 2.15
CA HIS A 169 1.42 4.41 3.07
C HIS A 169 2.79 4.94 2.73
N TYR A 170 3.15 4.98 1.44
CA TYR A 170 4.45 5.48 0.99
C TYR A 170 4.60 6.98 1.30
N ALA A 171 3.56 7.77 1.02
CA ALA A 171 3.55 9.21 1.29
C ALA A 171 3.63 9.55 2.78
N ALA A 172 2.97 8.76 3.64
CA ALA A 172 2.94 8.96 5.08
C ALA A 172 4.16 8.35 5.81
N ARG A 173 4.91 7.45 5.18
CA ARG A 173 5.89 6.57 5.84
C ARG A 173 6.88 7.27 6.75
N ALA A 174 7.41 8.42 6.33
CA ALA A 174 8.38 9.18 7.12
C ALA A 174 7.82 9.79 8.41
N THR A 175 6.49 9.91 8.50
CA THR A 175 5.77 10.45 9.67
C THR A 175 5.18 9.34 10.53
N THR A 176 5.10 8.09 10.04
CA THR A 176 4.45 6.99 10.75
C THR A 176 5.47 6.18 11.56
N ALA A 177 5.26 6.10 12.88
CA ALA A 177 6.05 5.30 13.80
C ALA A 177 5.87 3.80 13.55
N ALA A 178 6.87 3.00 13.91
CA ALA A 178 6.81 1.54 13.75
C ALA A 178 5.78 0.88 14.68
N ASP A 179 5.47 1.52 15.81
CA ASP A 179 4.49 1.12 16.83
C ASP A 179 3.15 1.86 16.70
N ALA A 180 2.93 2.57 15.58
CA ALA A 180 1.65 3.20 15.30
C ALA A 180 0.49 2.18 15.30
N PRO A 181 -0.72 2.55 15.78
CA PRO A 181 -1.87 1.64 15.79
C PRO A 181 -2.23 1.21 14.36
N VAL A 182 -2.05 -0.07 14.05
CA VAL A 182 -2.21 -0.61 12.70
C VAL A 182 -3.62 -0.36 12.19
N TRP A 183 -4.62 -0.58 13.04
CA TRP A 183 -6.02 -0.37 12.66
C TRP A 183 -6.30 1.05 12.17
N LEU A 184 -5.63 2.06 12.72
CA LEU A 184 -5.83 3.45 12.32
C LEU A 184 -5.05 3.76 11.03
N THR A 185 -3.83 3.23 10.90
CA THR A 185 -3.04 3.42 9.68
C THR A 185 -3.74 2.82 8.47
N GLU A 186 -4.24 1.60 8.61
CA GLU A 186 -5.01 0.88 7.58
C GLU A 186 -6.36 1.55 7.28
N GLY A 187 -7.07 2.02 8.33
CA GLY A 187 -8.36 2.69 8.16
C GLY A 187 -8.26 3.98 7.34
N VAL A 188 -7.19 4.76 7.55
CA VAL A 188 -6.95 5.99 6.77
C VAL A 188 -6.47 5.67 5.36
N ALA A 189 -5.61 4.67 5.18
CA ALA A 189 -5.22 4.20 3.85
C ALA A 189 -6.43 3.74 3.04
N ASP A 190 -7.37 3.02 3.66
CA ASP A 190 -8.64 2.64 3.04
C ASP A 190 -9.58 3.81 2.77
N TYR A 191 -9.59 4.83 3.63
CA TYR A 191 -10.35 6.06 3.37
C TYR A 191 -9.84 6.77 2.11
N VAL A 192 -8.52 6.84 1.91
CA VAL A 192 -7.91 7.44 0.71
C VAL A 192 -8.09 6.54 -0.51
N GLY A 193 -8.02 5.22 -0.32
CA GLY A 193 -8.08 4.23 -1.39
C GLY A 193 -9.48 4.03 -1.96
N ARG A 194 -10.48 3.84 -1.08
CA ARG A 194 -11.84 3.45 -1.47
C ARG A 194 -12.62 4.65 -2.05
N PRO A 195 -13.57 4.40 -2.97
CA PRO A 195 -14.50 5.44 -3.39
C PRO A 195 -15.27 6.04 -2.21
N ALA A 196 -15.55 7.34 -2.28
CA ALA A 196 -16.39 8.00 -1.29
C ALA A 196 -17.75 7.28 -1.16
N PRO A 197 -18.26 7.03 0.06
CA PRO A 197 -19.55 6.38 0.24
C PRO A 197 -20.68 7.28 -0.29
N ALA A 198 -21.76 6.65 -0.78
CA ALA A 198 -22.92 7.36 -1.31
C ALA A 198 -23.76 8.10 -0.25
N GLY A 199 -23.45 7.92 1.05
CA GLY A 199 -24.20 8.50 2.16
C GLY A 199 -23.36 8.62 3.42
N ARG A 200 -24.03 9.01 4.51
CA ARG A 200 -23.39 9.15 5.82
C ARG A 200 -22.96 7.79 6.36
N VAL A 201 -21.72 7.72 6.85
CA VAL A 201 -21.16 6.58 7.56
C VAL A 201 -21.19 6.92 9.03
N GLU A 202 -21.87 6.08 9.82
CA GLU A 202 -21.86 6.19 11.27
C GLU A 202 -20.57 5.59 11.84
N VAL A 203 -20.20 6.01 13.05
CA VAL A 203 -19.08 5.41 13.79
C VAL A 203 -19.33 3.91 13.99
N PRO A 204 -18.31 3.04 13.84
CA PRO A 204 -18.50 1.62 14.10
C PRO A 204 -18.86 1.38 15.57
N ALA A 205 -19.72 0.39 15.83
CA ALA A 205 -20.17 0.06 17.19
C ALA A 205 -19.04 -0.39 18.12
N ARG A 206 -17.95 -0.93 17.55
CA ARG A 206 -16.71 -1.29 18.23
C ARG A 206 -15.54 -1.02 17.29
N LEU A 207 -14.44 -0.48 17.80
CA LEU A 207 -13.23 -0.36 16.99
C LEU A 207 -12.57 -1.72 16.74
N PRO A 208 -11.94 -1.91 15.57
CA PRO A 208 -11.06 -3.05 15.36
C PRO A 208 -9.83 -2.98 16.27
N THR A 209 -9.26 -4.15 16.60
CA THR A 209 -7.94 -4.23 17.26
C THR A 209 -6.86 -4.61 16.25
N ASP A 210 -5.61 -4.27 16.55
CA ASP A 210 -4.47 -4.66 15.69
C ASP A 210 -4.35 -6.19 15.56
N THR A 211 -4.71 -6.95 16.61
CA THR A 211 -4.78 -8.41 16.54
C THR A 211 -5.81 -8.90 15.52
N GLU A 212 -6.96 -8.25 15.41
CA GLU A 212 -7.98 -8.62 14.41
C GLU A 212 -7.48 -8.36 12.98
N LEU A 213 -6.66 -7.33 12.76
CA LEU A 213 -6.05 -7.05 11.46
C LEU A 213 -4.89 -8.01 11.16
N ALA A 214 -4.10 -8.39 12.17
CA ALA A 214 -2.95 -9.28 12.01
C ALA A 214 -3.35 -10.76 11.81
N THR A 215 -4.56 -11.16 12.21
CA THR A 215 -5.00 -12.56 12.16
C THR A 215 -5.67 -12.88 10.83
N PRO A 216 -5.12 -13.77 9.98
CA PRO A 216 -5.74 -14.12 8.71
C PRO A 216 -7.14 -14.74 8.87
N GLY A 217 -8.03 -14.42 7.93
CA GLY A 217 -9.37 -14.98 7.85
C GLY A 217 -10.47 -13.92 7.76
N PRO A 218 -11.77 -14.34 7.78
CA PRO A 218 -12.89 -13.42 7.57
C PRO A 218 -13.00 -12.29 8.62
N GLY A 219 -12.46 -12.50 9.82
CA GLY A 219 -12.40 -11.49 10.88
C GLY A 219 -11.53 -10.29 10.49
N ARG A 220 -10.45 -10.53 9.74
CA ARG A 220 -9.55 -9.48 9.23
C ARG A 220 -10.29 -8.49 8.35
N SER A 221 -10.99 -8.98 7.33
CA SER A 221 -11.76 -8.15 6.40
C SER A 221 -12.81 -7.28 7.12
N GLN A 222 -13.47 -7.83 8.15
CA GLN A 222 -14.41 -7.06 8.96
C GLN A 222 -13.71 -5.99 9.81
N ALA A 223 -12.48 -6.25 10.26
CA ALA A 223 -11.69 -5.28 11.00
C ALA A 223 -11.28 -4.10 10.12
N TYR A 224 -10.82 -4.37 8.89
CA TYR A 224 -10.59 -3.34 7.87
C TYR A 224 -11.84 -2.52 7.57
N ASP A 225 -12.99 -3.16 7.41
CA ASP A 225 -14.25 -2.44 7.17
C ASP A 225 -14.62 -1.51 8.33
N ARG A 226 -14.37 -1.91 9.59
CA ARG A 226 -14.59 -1.04 10.76
C ARG A 226 -13.55 0.08 10.85
N ALA A 227 -12.29 -0.19 10.52
CA ALA A 227 -11.23 0.81 10.45
C ALA A 227 -11.56 1.90 9.42
N TRP A 228 -11.95 1.48 8.20
CA TRP A 228 -12.43 2.36 7.14
C TRP A 228 -13.67 3.15 7.56
N GLN A 229 -14.65 2.51 8.22
CA GLN A 229 -15.84 3.18 8.73
C GLN A 229 -15.49 4.29 9.70
N PHE A 230 -14.57 4.04 10.64
CA PHE A 230 -14.11 5.05 11.58
C PHE A 230 -13.45 6.24 10.87
N ALA A 231 -12.46 5.99 10.01
CA ALA A 231 -11.78 7.06 9.27
C ALA A 231 -12.77 7.87 8.42
N THR A 232 -13.68 7.20 7.73
CA THR A 232 -14.71 7.84 6.91
C THR A 232 -15.69 8.66 7.74
N PHE A 233 -16.12 8.16 8.90
CA PHE A 233 -16.95 8.90 9.84
C PHE A 233 -16.25 10.20 10.29
N VAL A 234 -14.96 10.12 10.65
CA VAL A 234 -14.18 11.28 11.06
C VAL A 234 -14.09 12.29 9.92
N ALA A 235 -13.76 11.84 8.72
CA ALA A 235 -13.65 12.72 7.56
C ALA A 235 -15.00 13.38 7.18
N GLN A 236 -16.12 12.66 7.27
CA GLN A 236 -17.44 13.22 6.99
C GLN A 236 -17.93 14.19 8.07
N THR A 237 -17.57 13.95 9.33
CA THR A 237 -18.09 14.72 10.48
C THR A 237 -17.22 15.92 10.81
N TYR A 238 -15.89 15.76 10.75
CA TYR A 238 -14.90 16.78 11.15
C TYR A 238 -14.06 17.29 9.98
N GLY A 239 -14.20 16.68 8.80
CA GLY A 239 -13.44 17.02 7.59
C GLY A 239 -12.15 16.20 7.42
N PRO A 240 -11.67 16.06 6.17
CA PRO A 240 -10.45 15.30 5.87
C PRO A 240 -9.20 15.88 6.53
N HIS A 241 -9.15 17.21 6.72
CA HIS A 241 -8.04 17.86 7.43
C HIS A 241 -7.91 17.35 8.87
N ARG A 242 -9.04 17.23 9.59
CA ARG A 242 -9.04 16.73 10.96
C ARG A 242 -8.69 15.25 11.03
N LEU A 243 -9.10 14.45 10.04
CA LEU A 243 -8.65 13.06 9.93
C LEU A 243 -7.13 12.98 9.77
N ARG A 244 -6.53 13.86 8.96
CA ARG A 244 -5.07 13.93 8.83
C ARG A 244 -4.39 14.34 10.14
N GLU A 245 -4.92 15.34 10.85
CA GLU A 245 -4.41 15.74 12.18
C GLU A 245 -4.46 14.57 13.16
N LEU A 246 -5.58 13.84 13.20
CA LEU A 246 -5.71 12.61 13.99
C LEU A 246 -4.66 11.56 13.62
N TYR A 247 -4.45 11.31 12.32
CA TYR A 247 -3.43 10.38 11.88
C TYR A 247 -2.04 10.79 12.40
N VAL A 248 -1.65 12.05 12.23
CA VAL A 248 -0.35 12.53 12.70
C VAL A 248 -0.23 12.41 14.22
N THR A 249 -1.23 12.87 14.97
CA THR A 249 -1.23 12.80 16.44
C THR A 249 -1.16 11.36 16.93
N ALA A 250 -1.88 10.43 16.32
CA ALA A 250 -1.98 9.04 16.77
C ALA A 250 -0.90 8.10 16.22
N CYS A 251 -0.19 8.49 15.16
CA CYS A 251 0.73 7.59 14.46
C CYS A 251 2.17 8.12 14.38
N ALA A 252 2.45 9.38 14.76
CA ALA A 252 3.82 9.92 14.74
C ALA A 252 4.71 9.38 15.86
N PRO A 253 6.05 9.42 15.73
CA PRO A 253 6.95 9.02 16.81
C PRO A 253 6.62 9.72 18.13
N GLY A 254 6.44 8.93 19.19
CA GLY A 254 6.03 9.46 20.50
C GLY A 254 4.54 9.78 20.62
N HIS A 255 3.71 9.25 19.73
CA HIS A 255 2.25 9.38 19.80
C HIS A 255 1.71 8.89 21.16
N PRO A 256 0.63 9.49 21.67
CA PRO A 256 -0.11 8.91 22.78
C PRO A 256 -0.88 7.66 22.32
N ASP A 257 -1.58 6.99 23.25
CA ASP A 257 -2.53 5.94 22.87
C ASP A 257 -3.66 6.50 21.98
N ALA A 258 -4.26 5.62 21.16
CA ALA A 258 -5.27 6.02 20.18
C ALA A 258 -6.50 6.70 20.82
N ALA A 259 -6.92 6.30 22.03
CA ALA A 259 -8.05 6.93 22.70
C ALA A 259 -7.73 8.36 23.13
N THR A 260 -6.52 8.59 23.63
CA THR A 260 -6.03 9.93 23.97
C THR A 260 -5.87 10.81 22.73
N ALA A 261 -5.35 10.29 21.62
CA ALA A 261 -5.29 11.02 20.35
C ALA A 261 -6.69 11.43 19.85
N VAL A 262 -7.65 10.51 19.90
CA VAL A 262 -9.03 10.78 19.49
C VAL A 262 -9.71 11.82 20.37
N ARG A 263 -9.56 11.73 21.69
CA ARG A 263 -10.06 12.79 22.60
C ARG A 263 -9.44 14.15 22.28
N THR A 264 -8.13 14.16 22.01
CA THR A 264 -7.39 15.40 21.75
C THR A 264 -7.87 16.08 20.47
N GLU A 265 -8.00 15.32 19.38
CA GLU A 265 -8.32 15.89 18.07
C GLU A 265 -9.81 16.06 17.82
N LEU A 266 -10.64 15.15 18.34
CA LEU A 266 -12.07 15.10 18.03
C LEU A 266 -12.96 15.53 19.20
N GLY A 267 -12.43 15.58 20.43
CA GLY A 267 -13.21 15.90 21.63
C GLY A 267 -14.23 14.84 22.02
N ILE A 268 -14.06 13.59 21.54
CA ILE A 268 -14.96 12.45 21.83
C ILE A 268 -14.18 11.30 22.46
N ASP A 269 -14.91 10.47 23.21
CA ASP A 269 -14.41 9.16 23.63
C ASP A 269 -14.64 8.11 22.55
N LEU A 270 -13.72 7.14 22.48
CA LEU A 270 -13.87 6.00 21.59
C LEU A 270 -14.98 5.06 22.09
N PRO A 271 -15.78 4.47 21.19
CA PRO A 271 -16.64 3.35 21.57
C PRO A 271 -15.78 2.19 22.07
N GLY A 272 -16.22 1.57 23.18
CA GLY A 272 -15.54 0.43 23.81
C GLY A 272 -15.53 -0.84 22.97
#